data_AF-Q4W2W5-F1
#
_entry.id   AF-Q4W2W5-F1
#
_cell.length_a   1.000
_cell.length_b   1.000
_cell.length_c   1.000
_cell.angle_alpha   90.00
_cell.angle_beta   90.00
_cell.angle_gamma   90.00
#
_symmetry.space_group_name_H-M   'P 1'
#
loop_
_entity.id
_entity.type
_entity.pdbx_description
1 polymer ?
#
loop_
_entity_poly.entity_id
_entity_poly.type
_entity_poly.pdbx_seq_one_letter_code
_entity_poly.pdbx_strand_id
1 'polypeptide(L)'
;MVLMNKKTMMKLVLMLFLLGFTATVADARFDSTFFITQLFANVDASNKACCNSCPCTRSIPPKCSCSDIGETCHSACKSCLCTRSIPPQCRCTDVTNFCYKNCN
;
A
#
# COMPACT_ATOMS: atom_id res chain seq x y z
N MET A 1 -14.33 56.60 -36.25
CA MET A 1 -13.18 55.74 -35.91
C MET A 1 -12.39 56.45 -34.84
N VAL A 2 -12.58 56.11 -33.56
CA VAL A 2 -11.93 56.81 -32.45
C VAL A 2 -10.44 56.49 -32.51
N LEU A 3 -9.62 57.48 -32.89
CA LEU A 3 -8.17 57.33 -32.97
C LEU A 3 -7.60 57.38 -31.54
N MET A 4 -7.62 56.25 -30.86
CA MET A 4 -7.06 56.12 -29.51
C MET A 4 -5.53 56.17 -29.59
N ASN A 5 -4.90 56.97 -28.73
CA ASN A 5 -3.45 57.03 -28.63
C ASN A 5 -2.82 55.63 -28.49
N LYS A 6 -1.68 55.39 -29.14
CA LYS A 6 -0.95 54.10 -29.07
C LYS A 6 -0.70 53.64 -27.62
N LYS A 7 -0.45 54.60 -26.72
CA LYS A 7 -0.30 54.36 -25.27
C LYS A 7 -1.60 53.91 -24.59
N THR A 8 -2.75 54.46 -24.96
CA THR A 8 -4.05 54.03 -24.42
C THR A 8 -4.50 52.70 -25.01
N MET A 9 -4.17 52.40 -26.28
CA MET A 9 -4.41 51.09 -26.89
C MET A 9 -3.62 49.99 -26.19
N MET A 10 -2.33 50.22 -25.91
CA MET A 10 -1.49 49.25 -25.18
C MET A 10 -2.01 48.99 -23.76
N LYS A 11 -2.51 50.03 -23.08
CA LYS A 11 -3.16 49.87 -21.76
C LYS A 11 -4.47 49.10 -21.84
N LEU A 12 -5.28 49.32 -22.88
CA LEU A 12 -6.54 48.61 -23.09
C LEU A 12 -6.31 47.12 -23.34
N VAL A 13 -5.33 46.79 -24.19
CA VAL A 13 -4.94 45.40 -24.47
C VAL A 13 -4.38 44.73 -23.21
N LEU A 14 -3.55 45.43 -22.42
CA LEU A 14 -3.02 44.91 -21.16
C LEU A 14 -4.13 44.62 -20.14
N MET A 15 -5.12 45.50 -20.03
CA MET A 15 -6.28 45.27 -19.16
C MET A 15 -7.13 44.08 -19.62
N LEU A 16 -7.37 43.95 -20.93
CA LEU A 16 -8.10 42.81 -21.50
C LEU A 16 -7.35 41.48 -21.32
N PHE A 17 -6.02 41.49 -21.37
CA PHE A 17 -5.19 40.29 -21.16
C PHE A 17 -5.23 39.82 -19.69
N LEU A 18 -5.27 40.75 -18.73
CA LEU A 18 -5.36 40.43 -17.30
C LEU A 18 -6.73 39.88 -16.89
N LEU A 19 -7.80 40.19 -17.64
CA LEU A 19 -9.14 39.65 -17.42
C LEU A 19 -9.31 38.20 -17.93
N GLY A 20 -8.30 37.62 -18.59
CA GLY A 20 -8.37 36.31 -19.25
C GLY A 20 -7.95 35.09 -18.43
N PHE A 21 -7.56 35.24 -17.15
CA PHE A 21 -7.16 34.11 -16.30
C PHE A 21 -8.14 33.90 -15.13
N THR A 22 -9.40 33.61 -15.42
CA THR A 22 -10.22 32.83 -14.49
C THR A 22 -9.86 31.36 -14.74
N ALA A 23 -8.92 30.85 -13.95
CA ALA A 23 -8.61 29.43 -13.96
C ALA A 23 -9.90 28.64 -13.70
N THR A 24 -10.35 27.90 -14.71
CA THR A 24 -11.16 26.72 -14.44
C THR A 24 -10.25 25.80 -13.64
N VAL A 25 -10.45 25.76 -12.33
CA VAL A 25 -9.98 24.62 -11.56
C VAL A 25 -10.76 23.43 -12.10
N ALA A 26 -10.17 22.76 -13.09
CA ALA A 26 -10.49 21.36 -13.28
C ALA A 26 -10.04 20.70 -11.97
N ASP A 27 -10.99 20.43 -11.08
CA ASP A 27 -10.83 19.40 -10.07
C ASP A 27 -10.50 18.11 -10.84
N ALA A 28 -9.21 17.91 -11.12
CA ALA A 28 -8.68 16.58 -11.31
C ALA A 28 -8.81 15.94 -9.92
N ARG A 29 -10.00 15.42 -9.63
CA ARG A 29 -10.20 14.42 -8.59
C ARG A 29 -9.29 13.26 -8.97
N PHE A 30 -8.05 13.33 -8.50
CA PHE A 30 -7.22 12.16 -8.38
C PHE A 30 -7.91 11.29 -7.35
N ASP A 31 -8.71 10.34 -7.86
CA ASP A 31 -9.40 9.34 -7.07
C ASP A 31 -8.35 8.41 -6.45
N SER A 32 -7.75 8.89 -5.36
CA SER A 32 -6.80 8.14 -4.53
C SER A 32 -7.39 6.81 -4.06
N THR A 33 -8.71 6.65 -4.12
CA THR A 33 -9.41 5.41 -3.79
C THR A 33 -9.00 4.26 -4.70
N PHE A 34 -8.67 4.50 -5.97
CA PHE A 34 -8.29 3.42 -6.88
C PHE A 34 -6.93 2.80 -6.52
N PHE A 35 -5.93 3.64 -6.22
CA PHE A 35 -4.61 3.19 -5.79
C PHE A 35 -4.66 2.48 -4.43
N ILE A 36 -5.48 3.00 -3.51
CA ILE A 36 -5.77 2.39 -2.22
C ILE A 36 -6.43 1.01 -2.40
N THR A 37 -7.48 0.90 -3.21
CA THR A 37 -8.19 -0.38 -3.43
C THR A 37 -7.28 -1.44 -4.06
N GLN A 38 -6.41 -1.05 -4.99
CA GLN A 38 -5.48 -1.96 -5.65
C GLN A 38 -4.33 -2.36 -4.72
N LEU A 39 -3.81 -1.45 -3.89
CA LEU A 39 -2.85 -1.76 -2.85
C LEU A 39 -3.45 -2.72 -1.80
N PHE A 40 -4.66 -2.44 -1.30
CA PHE A 40 -5.34 -3.32 -0.33
C PHE A 40 -5.71 -4.68 -0.93
N ALA A 41 -6.19 -4.75 -2.18
CA ALA A 41 -6.46 -6.03 -2.84
C ALA A 41 -5.18 -6.86 -3.05
N ASN A 42 -4.05 -6.22 -3.37
CA ASN A 42 -2.76 -6.89 -3.50
C ASN A 42 -2.17 -7.27 -2.14
N VAL A 43 -2.41 -6.47 -1.10
CA VAL A 43 -2.05 -6.76 0.28
C VAL A 43 -2.88 -7.93 0.81
N ASP A 44 -4.16 -8.02 0.50
CA ASP A 44 -5.04 -9.10 0.99
C ASP A 44 -4.82 -10.43 0.26
N ALA A 45 -4.45 -10.38 -1.04
CA ALA A 45 -4.10 -11.57 -1.80
C ALA A 45 -2.67 -12.07 -1.50
N SER A 46 -1.74 -11.17 -1.17
CA SER A 46 -0.32 -11.50 -0.89
C SER A 46 -0.04 -11.73 0.61
N ASN A 47 -0.78 -11.09 1.54
CA ASN A 47 -0.59 -11.25 2.99
C ASN A 47 -1.46 -12.36 3.61
N LYS A 48 -1.90 -13.35 2.83
CA LYS A 48 -2.58 -14.49 3.45
C LYS A 48 -1.56 -15.28 4.27
N ALA A 49 -1.80 -15.38 5.58
CA ALA A 49 -0.97 -16.21 6.44
C ALA A 49 -0.97 -17.66 5.93
N CYS A 50 0.22 -18.18 5.64
CA CYS A 50 0.47 -19.50 5.10
C CYS A 50 1.58 -20.20 5.91
N CYS A 51 1.62 -21.53 5.84
CA CYS A 51 2.64 -22.36 6.46
C CYS A 51 2.78 -23.68 5.70
N ASN A 52 3.99 -24.00 5.23
CA ASN A 52 4.33 -25.24 4.54
C ASN A 52 4.58 -26.38 5.52
N SER A 53 5.29 -26.11 6.61
CA SER A 53 5.69 -27.09 7.62
C SER A 53 5.04 -26.78 8.97
N CYS A 54 3.98 -27.50 9.30
CA CYS A 54 3.20 -27.27 10.52
C CYS A 54 3.09 -28.53 11.39
N PRO A 55 4.10 -28.84 12.21
CA PRO A 55 4.02 -29.92 13.20
C PRO A 55 2.99 -29.61 14.31
N CYS A 56 2.27 -30.66 14.73
CA CYS A 56 1.30 -30.59 15.83
C CYS A 56 1.51 -31.70 16.86
N THR A 57 1.19 -31.42 18.12
CA THR A 57 1.09 -32.45 19.16
C THR A 57 -0.13 -33.34 18.95
N ARG A 58 -0.09 -34.57 19.49
CA ARG A 58 -1.20 -35.52 19.46
C ARG A 58 -2.23 -35.32 20.59
N SER A 59 -2.29 -34.13 21.18
CA SER A 59 -3.24 -33.77 22.24
C SER A 59 -4.59 -33.31 21.68
N ILE A 60 -5.61 -33.18 22.53
CA ILE A 60 -6.92 -32.59 22.20
C ILE A 60 -7.15 -31.38 23.14
N PRO A 61 -7.17 -30.14 22.64
CA PRO A 61 -6.87 -29.74 21.26
C PRO A 61 -5.39 -29.94 20.89
N PRO A 62 -5.08 -30.09 19.60
CA PRO A 62 -3.69 -30.16 19.14
C PRO A 62 -3.02 -28.80 19.37
N LYS A 63 -1.72 -28.82 19.65
CA LYS A 63 -0.88 -27.62 19.69
C LYS A 63 0.04 -27.70 18.48
N CYS A 64 -0.16 -26.78 17.56
CA CYS A 64 0.53 -26.69 16.28
C CYS A 64 1.40 -25.43 16.26
N SER A 65 2.54 -25.49 15.58
CA SER A 65 3.42 -24.34 15.37
C SER A 65 3.98 -24.35 13.96
N CYS A 66 4.05 -23.21 13.31
CA CYS A 66 4.68 -23.12 12.00
C CYS A 66 6.20 -23.20 12.14
N SER A 67 6.83 -24.12 11.41
CA SER A 67 8.28 -24.36 11.43
C SER A 67 9.00 -23.84 10.18
N ASP A 68 8.29 -23.10 9.33
CA ASP A 68 8.87 -22.45 8.17
C ASP A 68 9.94 -21.43 8.58
N ILE A 69 11.03 -21.41 7.81
CA ILE A 69 12.11 -20.45 7.95
C ILE A 69 12.15 -19.60 6.68
N GLY A 70 12.10 -18.29 6.85
CA GLY A 70 12.21 -17.32 5.77
C GLY A 70 12.95 -16.06 6.22
N GLU A 71 13.06 -15.07 5.34
CA GLU A 71 13.62 -13.76 5.71
C GLU A 71 12.68 -12.95 6.61
N THR A 72 11.39 -13.26 6.58
CA THR A 72 10.32 -12.62 7.36
C THR A 72 9.32 -13.66 7.86
N CYS A 73 8.49 -13.31 8.84
CA CYS A 73 7.37 -14.14 9.28
C CYS A 73 6.06 -13.77 8.54
N HIS A 74 5.13 -14.72 8.48
CA HIS A 74 3.80 -14.47 7.91
C HIS A 74 3.01 -13.42 8.71
N SER A 75 2.09 -12.73 8.03
CA SER A 75 1.30 -11.60 8.57
C SER A 75 0.56 -11.88 9.89
N ALA A 76 0.09 -13.10 10.10
CA ALA A 76 -0.62 -13.48 11.32
C ALA A 76 0.29 -13.87 12.51
N CYS A 77 1.61 -13.88 12.33
CA CYS A 77 2.54 -14.27 13.38
C CYS A 77 2.73 -13.12 14.38
N LYS A 78 2.36 -13.34 15.64
CA LYS A 78 2.55 -12.39 16.74
C LYS A 78 4.00 -12.41 17.24
N SER A 79 4.59 -13.60 17.36
CA SER A 79 5.93 -13.79 17.91
C SER A 79 6.88 -14.30 16.84
N CYS A 80 7.52 -13.37 16.12
CA CYS A 80 8.53 -13.67 15.11
C CYS A 80 9.94 -13.61 15.70
N LEU A 81 10.69 -14.70 15.59
CA LEU A 81 12.08 -14.79 16.06
C LEU A 81 13.03 -14.90 14.87
N CYS A 82 14.03 -14.01 14.81
CA CYS A 82 15.01 -13.97 13.74
C CYS A 82 16.45 -14.11 14.26
N THR A 83 17.31 -14.75 13.47
CA THR A 83 18.76 -14.72 13.68
C THR A 83 19.33 -13.34 13.34
N ARG A 84 20.53 -13.03 13.86
CA ARG A 84 21.28 -11.81 13.50
C ARG A 84 22.21 -12.01 12.30
N SER A 85 21.92 -12.98 11.44
CA SER A 85 22.69 -13.25 10.20
C SER A 85 22.23 -12.34 9.06
N ILE A 86 23.01 -12.31 7.97
CA ILE A 86 22.64 -11.63 6.71
C ILE A 86 22.67 -12.69 5.61
N PRO A 87 21.52 -13.09 5.02
CA PRO A 87 20.16 -12.67 5.38
C PRO A 87 19.70 -13.21 6.75
N PRO A 88 18.70 -12.56 7.38
CA PRO A 88 18.11 -13.06 8.62
C PRO A 88 17.33 -14.34 8.35
N GLN A 89 17.37 -15.28 9.30
CA GLN A 89 16.53 -16.48 9.28
C GLN A 89 15.48 -16.33 10.38
N CYS A 90 14.24 -16.09 9.98
CA CYS A 90 13.09 -15.84 10.82
C CYS A 90 12.17 -17.06 10.87
N ARG A 91 11.60 -17.33 12.04
CA ARG A 91 10.56 -18.34 12.24
C ARG A 91 9.44 -17.80 13.12
N CYS A 92 8.23 -18.26 12.88
CA CYS A 92 7.12 -17.98 13.79
C CYS A 92 7.19 -18.90 15.02
N THR A 93 6.93 -18.35 16.20
CA THR A 93 6.94 -19.11 17.48
C THR A 93 5.55 -19.20 18.13
N ASP A 94 4.54 -18.72 17.43
CA ASP A 94 3.16 -18.83 17.87
C ASP A 94 2.70 -20.30 17.92
N VAL A 95 1.85 -20.59 18.90
CA VAL A 95 1.20 -21.89 19.06
C VAL A 95 -0.29 -21.72 18.79
N THR A 96 -0.79 -22.40 17.78
CA THR A 96 -2.20 -22.44 17.37
C THR A 96 -2.77 -23.84 17.56
N ASN A 97 -4.09 -23.99 17.48
CA ASN A 97 -4.75 -25.30 17.43
C ASN A 97 -5.12 -25.75 16.01
N PHE A 98 -4.59 -25.06 15.00
CA PHE A 98 -4.80 -25.32 13.59
C PHE A 98 -3.52 -25.00 12.79
N CYS A 99 -3.44 -25.51 11.57
CA CYS A 99 -2.40 -25.16 10.61
C CYS A 99 -2.93 -24.24 9.52
N TYR A 100 -2.12 -23.25 9.13
CA TYR A 100 -2.39 -22.46 7.94
C TYR A 100 -2.24 -23.31 6.68
N LYS A 101 -2.78 -22.83 5.56
CA LYS A 101 -2.60 -23.49 4.25
C LYS A 101 -1.15 -23.33 3.79
N ASN A 102 -0.67 -24.23 2.94
CA ASN A 102 0.64 -24.11 2.29
C ASN A 102 0.81 -22.77 1.57
N CYS A 103 2.06 -22.29 1.53
CA CYS A 103 2.47 -21.11 0.78
C CYS A 103 2.69 -21.54 -0.69
N ASN A 104 1.91 -20.98 -1.62
CA ASN A 104 1.98 -21.25 -3.06
C ASN A 104 2.66 -20.11 -3.79
#